data_AF-A0A354J0C9-F1
#
_entry.id   AF-A0A354J0C9-F1
#
_cell.length_a   1.000
_cell.length_b   1.000
_cell.length_c   1.000
_cell.angle_alpha   90.00
_cell.angle_beta   90.00
_cell.angle_gamma   90.00
#
_symmetry.space_group_name_H-M   'P 1'
#
loop_
_entity.id
_entity.type
_entity.pdbx_description
1 polymer ?
#
loop_
_entity_poly.entity_id
_entity_poly.type
_entity_poly.pdbx_seq_one_letter_code
_entity_poly.pdbx_strand_id
1 'polypeptide(L)'
;LERARAAAGGADRALRKENPTRGIVAPVVTAQMKLSKGIAEASDLVPNKWYEAPKVTEVLDPGGYGRRRYRVVGAAGTYCVTYESNHAPDGLDTMRDGIKPKKTTCDPDWGPATTQKWN
;
A
#
# COMPACT_ATOMS: atom_id res chain seq x y z
N LEU A 1 -31.71 13.79 -13.26
CA LEU A 1 -30.41 13.40 -12.64
C LEU A 1 -29.75 14.56 -11.90
N GLU A 2 -29.60 15.74 -12.53
CA GLU A 2 -29.07 16.98 -11.93
C GLU A 2 -29.67 17.32 -10.55
N ARG A 3 -31.01 17.35 -10.44
CA ARG A 3 -31.72 17.66 -9.18
C ARG A 3 -31.43 16.69 -8.04
N ALA A 4 -31.25 15.40 -8.36
CA ALA A 4 -30.94 14.37 -7.38
C ALA A 4 -29.49 14.50 -6.87
N ARG A 5 -28.54 14.84 -7.76
CA ARG A 5 -27.16 15.16 -7.37
C ARG A 5 -27.08 16.40 -6.50
N ALA A 6 -27.83 17.45 -6.83
CA ALA A 6 -27.90 18.68 -6.04
C ALA A 6 -28.48 18.42 -4.63
N ALA A 7 -29.54 17.60 -4.53
CA ALA A 7 -30.14 17.21 -3.26
C ALA A 7 -29.18 16.38 -2.39
N ALA A 8 -28.48 15.40 -2.98
CA ALA A 8 -27.48 14.58 -2.29
C ALA A 8 -26.31 15.43 -1.76
N GLY A 9 -25.79 16.37 -2.57
CA GLY A 9 -24.76 17.31 -2.13
C GLY A 9 -25.24 18.29 -1.05
N GLY A 10 -26.53 18.64 -1.04
CA GLY A 10 -27.14 19.45 0.02
C GLY A 10 -27.21 18.70 1.35
N ALA A 11 -27.64 17.44 1.34
CA ALA A 11 -27.71 16.59 2.53
C ALA A 11 -26.33 16.34 3.15
N ASP A 12 -25.32 16.06 2.32
CA ASP A 12 -23.93 15.89 2.77
C ASP A 12 -23.38 17.18 3.44
N ARG A 13 -23.66 18.37 2.88
CA ARG A 13 -23.29 19.64 3.51
C ARG A 13 -24.00 19.88 4.84
N ALA A 14 -25.29 19.54 4.94
CA ALA A 14 -26.06 19.65 6.17
C ALA A 14 -25.51 18.71 7.26
N LEU A 15 -25.23 17.46 6.91
CA LEU A 15 -24.64 16.48 7.82
C LEU A 15 -23.28 16.91 8.37
N ARG A 16 -22.40 17.48 7.53
CA ARG A 16 -21.11 18.04 7.99
C ARG A 16 -21.27 19.25 8.90
N LYS A 17 -22.30 20.07 8.68
CA LYS A 17 -22.59 21.25 9.51
C LYS A 17 -23.09 20.84 10.90
N GLU A 18 -23.93 19.81 10.96
CA GLU A 18 -24.49 19.27 12.21
C GLU A 18 -23.47 18.45 13.02
N ASN A 19 -22.46 17.91 12.35
CA ASN A 19 -21.47 17.00 12.93
C ASN A 19 -20.03 17.44 12.61
N PRO A 20 -19.58 18.64 13.07
CA PRO A 20 -18.28 19.21 12.66
C PRO A 20 -17.07 18.40 13.10
N THR A 21 -17.20 17.57 14.15
CA THR A 21 -16.16 16.66 14.65
C THR A 21 -16.31 15.23 14.14
N ARG A 22 -17.41 14.92 13.45
CA ARG A 22 -17.76 13.58 12.96
C ARG A 22 -17.47 13.54 11.46
N GLY A 23 -16.23 13.21 11.15
CA GLY A 23 -15.72 13.07 9.79
C GLY A 23 -14.29 12.56 9.79
N ILE A 24 -13.85 11.97 8.69
CA ILE A 24 -12.46 11.59 8.49
C ILE A 24 -11.67 12.88 8.28
N VAL A 25 -11.16 13.46 9.35
CA VAL A 25 -10.25 14.60 9.27
C VAL A 25 -8.87 14.06 8.93
N ALA A 26 -8.26 14.55 7.85
CA ALA A 26 -6.89 14.21 7.53
C ALA A 26 -6.00 14.60 8.74
N PRO A 27 -5.14 13.70 9.23
CA PRO A 27 -4.29 14.01 10.37
C PRO A 27 -3.45 15.24 10.06
N VAL A 28 -3.28 16.12 11.05
CA VAL A 28 -2.41 17.29 10.91
C VAL A 28 -0.98 16.81 10.71
N VAL A 29 -0.42 17.04 9.52
CA VAL A 29 0.95 16.63 9.17
C VAL A 29 1.87 17.85 9.29
N THR A 30 2.70 17.89 10.32
CA THR A 30 3.72 18.95 10.48
C THR A 30 4.94 18.70 9.59
N ALA A 31 5.77 19.72 9.36
CA ALA A 31 7.00 19.58 8.57
C ALA A 31 7.97 18.57 9.21
N GLN A 32 8.09 18.58 10.54
CA GLN A 32 8.90 17.65 11.32
C GLN A 32 8.42 16.21 11.15
N MET A 33 7.10 15.99 11.12
CA MET A 33 6.52 14.66 10.87
C MET A 33 6.79 14.16 9.45
N LYS A 34 6.79 15.06 8.45
CA LYS A 34 7.18 14.69 7.08
C LYS A 34 8.64 14.28 7.01
N LEU A 35 9.52 15.04 7.68
CA LEU A 35 10.94 14.73 7.72
C LEU A 35 11.21 13.39 8.43
N SER A 36 10.63 13.16 9.61
CA SER A 36 10.83 11.91 10.35
C SER A 36 10.30 10.71 9.55
N LYS A 37 9.17 10.87 8.86
CA LYS A 37 8.64 9.85 7.95
C LYS A 37 9.61 9.56 6.80
N GLY A 38 10.15 10.60 6.14
CA GLY A 38 11.11 10.42 5.05
C GLY A 38 12.40 9.73 5.49
N ILE A 39 12.91 10.06 6.69
CA ILE A 39 14.08 9.40 7.27
C ILE A 39 13.79 7.92 7.57
N ALA A 40 12.62 7.61 8.12
CA ALA A 40 12.22 6.23 8.39
C ALA A 40 12.10 5.42 7.09
N GLU A 41 11.42 5.96 6.08
CA GLU A 41 11.28 5.33 4.77
C GLU A 41 12.63 5.09 4.10
N ALA A 42 13.57 6.04 4.19
CA ALA A 42 14.92 5.86 3.67
C ALA A 42 15.68 4.74 4.42
N SER A 43 15.60 4.70 5.76
CA SER A 43 16.22 3.68 6.59
C SER A 43 15.73 2.26 6.27
N ASP A 44 14.45 2.12 5.92
CA ASP A 44 13.88 0.83 5.54
C ASP A 44 14.38 0.30 4.20
N LEU A 45 14.86 1.18 3.32
CA LEU A 45 15.43 0.83 2.01
C LEU A 45 16.93 0.57 2.04
N VAL A 46 17.62 0.94 3.12
CA VAL A 46 19.06 0.69 3.28
C VAL A 46 19.30 -0.82 3.36
N PRO A 47 20.28 -1.36 2.60
CA PRO A 47 20.65 -2.76 2.70
C PRO A 47 20.98 -3.15 4.13
N ASN A 48 20.44 -4.29 4.56
CA ASN A 48 20.73 -4.83 5.89
C ASN A 48 22.19 -5.26 6.00
N LYS A 49 22.69 -5.37 7.22
CA LYS A 49 23.99 -5.99 7.44
C LYS A 49 23.90 -7.49 7.12
N TRP A 50 25.04 -8.09 6.78
CA TRP A 50 25.11 -9.51 6.40
C TRP A 50 24.63 -10.48 7.49
N TYR A 51 24.68 -10.07 8.75
CA TYR A 51 24.21 -10.83 9.91
C TYR A 51 22.79 -10.47 10.37
N GLU A 52 22.15 -9.48 9.76
CA GLU A 52 20.80 -9.04 10.10
C GLU A 52 19.77 -9.80 9.26
N ALA A 53 18.65 -10.17 9.88
CA ALA A 53 17.53 -10.76 9.17
C ALA A 53 16.99 -9.77 8.11
N PRO A 54 16.63 -10.24 6.91
CA PRO A 54 16.13 -9.35 5.86
C PRO A 54 14.82 -8.66 6.26
N LYS A 55 14.67 -7.38 5.92
CA LYS A 55 13.42 -6.65 6.12
C LYS A 55 12.44 -7.06 5.02
N VAL A 56 11.23 -7.44 5.40
CA VAL A 56 10.16 -7.82 4.46
C VAL A 56 8.99 -6.87 4.63
N THR A 57 8.62 -6.17 3.56
CA THR A 57 7.49 -5.25 3.53
C THR A 57 6.50 -5.64 2.45
N GLU A 58 5.21 -5.65 2.78
CA GLU A 58 4.16 -5.85 1.77
C GLU A 58 3.95 -4.56 0.97
N VAL A 59 3.91 -4.73 -0.35
CA VAL A 59 3.85 -3.67 -1.33
C VAL A 59 2.51 -3.75 -2.05
N LEU A 60 1.89 -2.61 -2.30
CA LEU A 60 0.61 -2.55 -3.02
C LEU A 60 0.76 -3.11 -4.44
N ASP A 61 -0.21 -3.92 -4.87
CA ASP A 61 -0.33 -4.36 -6.26
C ASP A 61 -1.03 -3.26 -7.09
N PRO A 62 -0.34 -2.56 -8.01
CA PRO A 62 -0.97 -1.55 -8.85
C PRO A 62 -1.94 -2.16 -9.86
N GLY A 63 -1.90 -3.48 -10.11
CA GLY A 63 -2.70 -4.14 -11.13
C GLY A 63 -4.14 -4.45 -10.72
N GLY A 64 -4.51 -4.34 -9.44
CA GLY A 64 -5.88 -4.62 -8.98
C GLY A 64 -6.29 -6.10 -9.07
N TYR A 65 -5.37 -7.01 -9.36
CA TYR A 65 -5.63 -8.46 -9.48
C TYR A 65 -5.53 -9.21 -8.14
N GLY A 66 -5.39 -8.47 -7.04
CA GLY A 66 -5.26 -9.04 -5.69
C GLY A 66 -3.98 -9.86 -5.51
N ARG A 67 -2.91 -9.57 -6.27
CA ARG A 67 -1.62 -10.24 -6.10
C ARG A 67 -0.97 -9.74 -4.81
N ARG A 68 -0.27 -10.61 -4.09
CA ARG A 68 0.52 -10.21 -2.91
C ARG A 68 1.95 -10.03 -3.33
N ARG A 69 2.51 -8.84 -3.08
CA ARG A 69 3.92 -8.55 -3.39
C ARG A 69 4.66 -8.17 -2.13
N TYR A 70 5.83 -8.75 -1.96
CA TYR A 70 6.72 -8.49 -0.83
C TYR A 70 8.04 -7.96 -1.33
N ARG A 71 8.47 -6.80 -0.82
CA ARG A 71 9.83 -6.30 -0.98
C ARG A 71 10.68 -6.89 0.13
N VAL A 72 11.80 -7.48 -0.27
CA VAL A 72 12.79 -8.07 0.63
C VAL A 72 14.07 -7.27 0.49
N VAL A 73 14.51 -6.63 1.58
CA VAL A 73 15.75 -5.87 1.67
C VAL A 73 16.73 -6.69 2.50
N GLY A 74 17.76 -7.23 1.84
CA GLY A 74 18.82 -8.00 2.47
C GLY A 74 20.20 -7.38 2.22
N ALA A 75 21.24 -8.04 2.73
CA ALA A 75 22.62 -7.55 2.57
C ALA A 75 23.15 -7.62 1.14
N ALA A 76 22.69 -8.60 0.37
CA ALA A 76 23.07 -8.78 -1.04
C ALA A 76 22.24 -7.91 -2.01
N GLY A 77 21.31 -7.11 -1.50
CA GLY A 77 20.45 -6.23 -2.28
C GLY A 77 18.96 -6.41 -1.99
N THR A 78 18.16 -5.70 -2.79
CA THR A 78 16.70 -5.63 -2.66
C THR A 78 16.04 -6.36 -3.82
N TYR A 79 15.11 -7.26 -3.53
CA TYR A 79 14.31 -7.96 -4.53
C TYR A 79 12.85 -8.04 -4.12
N CYS A 80 11.96 -8.22 -5.10
CA CYS A 80 10.53 -8.36 -4.87
C CYS A 80 10.10 -9.80 -5.13
N VAL A 81 9.25 -10.32 -4.26
CA VAL A 81 8.59 -11.62 -4.40
C VAL A 81 7.12 -11.37 -4.68
N THR A 82 6.63 -11.84 -5.82
CA THR A 82 5.20 -11.75 -6.16
C THR A 82 4.59 -13.15 -6.04
N TYR A 83 3.51 -13.22 -5.26
CA TYR A 83 2.63 -14.37 -5.21
C TYR A 83 1.41 -14.07 -6.06
N GLU A 84 1.22 -14.86 -7.10
CA GLU A 84 0.08 -14.72 -8.00
C GLU A 84 -1.19 -15.22 -7.33
N SER A 85 -2.29 -14.53 -7.62
CA SER A 85 -3.63 -14.95 -7.22
C SER A 85 -4.21 -15.87 -8.31
N ASN A 86 -5.16 -16.73 -7.93
CA ASN A 86 -5.89 -17.58 -8.87
C ASN A 86 -6.70 -16.78 -9.93
N HIS A 87 -6.76 -15.45 -9.80
CA HIS A 87 -7.49 -14.55 -10.68
C HIS A 87 -6.57 -13.74 -11.59
N ALA A 88 -5.27 -14.05 -11.61
CA ALA A 88 -4.32 -13.36 -12.45
C ALA A 88 -4.52 -13.75 -13.94
N PRO A 89 -4.46 -12.79 -14.88
CA PRO A 89 -4.75 -13.00 -16.31
C PRO A 89 -3.64 -13.75 -17.07
N ASP A 90 -2.59 -14.15 -16.37
CA ASP A 90 -1.39 -14.84 -16.87
C ASP A 90 -1.61 -16.35 -17.12
N GLY A 91 -2.81 -16.87 -16.84
CA GLY A 91 -3.21 -18.22 -17.24
C GLY A 91 -2.48 -19.34 -16.52
N LEU A 92 -1.85 -19.04 -15.37
CA LEU A 92 -1.19 -20.03 -14.54
C LEU A 92 -2.23 -20.77 -13.70
N ASP A 93 -2.33 -22.08 -13.92
CA ASP A 93 -3.17 -22.97 -13.12
C ASP A 93 -2.53 -23.22 -11.75
N THR A 94 -2.69 -22.25 -10.86
CA THR A 94 -2.23 -22.30 -9.48
C THR A 94 -2.93 -23.37 -8.64
N MET A 95 -4.05 -23.94 -9.10
CA MET A 95 -4.75 -25.04 -8.44
C MET A 95 -4.01 -26.37 -8.63
N ARG A 96 -3.44 -26.61 -9.83
CA ARG A 96 -2.67 -27.82 -10.10
C ARG A 96 -1.20 -27.69 -9.70
N ASP A 97 -0.57 -26.58 -10.04
CA ASP A 97 0.89 -26.43 -9.96
C ASP A 97 1.35 -25.68 -8.69
N GLY A 98 0.39 -25.26 -7.86
CA GLY A 98 0.61 -24.47 -6.65
C GLY A 98 0.93 -23.01 -6.93
N ILE A 99 0.85 -22.16 -5.89
CA ILE A 99 1.25 -20.75 -5.99
C ILE A 99 2.79 -20.70 -6.02
N LYS A 100 3.37 -20.46 -7.20
CA LYS A 100 4.82 -20.31 -7.37
C LYS A 100 5.23 -18.84 -7.18
N PRO A 101 6.11 -18.53 -6.21
CA PRO A 101 6.60 -17.17 -6.05
C PRO A 101 7.51 -16.78 -7.22
N LYS A 102 7.27 -15.62 -7.83
CA LYS A 102 8.15 -15.05 -8.85
C LYS A 102 9.06 -14.01 -8.19
N LYS A 103 10.36 -14.13 -8.40
CA LYS A 103 11.34 -13.11 -8.01
C LYS A 103 11.48 -12.10 -9.14
N THR A 104 11.23 -10.84 -8.87
CA THR A 104 11.34 -9.74 -9.83
C THR A 104 12.14 -8.60 -9.22
N THR A 105 12.66 -7.71 -10.07
CA THR A 105 13.15 -6.41 -9.64
C THR A 105 11.98 -5.61 -9.05
N CYS A 106 12.22 -4.89 -7.95
CA CYS A 106 11.23 -3.98 -7.40
C CYS A 106 11.19 -2.70 -8.23
N ASP A 107 10.01 -2.29 -8.69
CA ASP A 107 9.83 -0.98 -9.31
C ASP A 107 9.87 0.12 -8.21
N PRO A 108 10.54 1.27 -8.45
CA PRO A 108 10.55 2.40 -7.53
C PRO A 108 9.16 3.00 -7.22
N ASP A 109 8.18 2.87 -8.11
CA ASP A 109 6.83 3.40 -7.90
C ASP A 109 5.97 2.54 -6.94
N TRP A 110 6.42 1.32 -6.63
CA TRP A 110 5.69 0.43 -5.74
C TRP A 110 5.94 0.80 -4.27
N GLY A 111 5.02 1.56 -3.68
CA GLY A 111 5.06 1.97 -2.28
C GLY A 111 4.59 0.88 -1.30
N PRO A 112 4.98 0.97 -0.01
CA PRO A 112 4.45 0.09 1.03
C PRO A 112 2.93 0.25 1.11
N ALA A 113 2.23 -0.82 1.50
CA ALA A 113 0.79 -0.75 1.71
C ALA A 113 0.46 0.33 2.75
N THR A 114 -0.30 1.36 2.34
CA THR A 114 -0.79 2.38 3.27
C THR A 114 -1.75 1.71 4.25
N THR A 115 -1.30 1.55 5.49
CA THR A 115 -2.18 1.11 6.59
C THR A 115 -3.24 2.20 6.80
N GLN A 116 -4.49 1.93 6.43
CA GLN A 116 -5.62 2.77 6.83
C GLN A 116 -5.74 2.69 8.35
N LYS A 117 -5.40 3.79 9.04
CA LYS A 117 -5.72 3.96 10.45
C LYS A 117 -7.18 4.39 10.55
N TRP A 118 -8.02 3.48 11.03
CA TRP A 118 -9.39 3.78 11.42
C TRP A 118 -9.32 4.47 12.78
N ASN A 119 -9.70 5.75 12.80
CA ASN A 119 -9.81 6.55 14.02
C ASN A 119 -11.28 6.59 14.46
#